data_AF-A0A1F8BI21-F1
#
_entry.id   AF-A0A1F8BI21-F1
#
_cell.length_a   1.000
_cell.length_b   1.000
_cell.length_c   1.000
_cell.angle_alpha   90.00
_cell.angle_beta   90.00
_cell.angle_gamma   90.00
#
_symmetry.space_group_name_H-M   'P 1'
#
loop_
_entity.id
_entity.type
_entity.pdbx_description
1 polymer ?
#
loop_
_entity_poly.entity_id
_entity_poly.type
_entity_poly.pdbx_seq_one_letter_code
_entity_poly.pdbx_strand_id
1 'polypeptide(L)' 'MILSQKAIIDFKKAYFLDFGKEVQDNEAQELGIKLIEFFDLIYKPVPKEININELSTKQNNYGKSNK' A
#
# COMPACT_ATOMS: atom_id res chain seq x y z
N MET A 1 -17.60 -0.13 3.56
CA MET A 1 -16.79 -1.32 3.91
C MET A 1 -16.79 -1.46 5.43
N ILE A 2 -16.79 -2.67 5.99
CA ILE A 2 -16.65 -2.91 7.44
C ILE A 2 -15.52 -3.91 7.64
N LEU A 3 -14.64 -3.69 8.62
CA LEU A 3 -13.53 -4.61 8.91
C LEU A 3 -14.06 -5.75 9.79
N SER A 4 -13.47 -6.93 9.62
CA SER A 4 -13.76 -8.03 10.54
C SER A 4 -13.21 -7.73 11.94
N GLN A 5 -13.80 -8.34 12.96
CA GLN A 5 -13.30 -8.18 14.34
C GLN A 5 -11.83 -8.57 14.48
N LYS A 6 -11.39 -9.62 13.76
CA LYS A 6 -9.99 -10.02 13.72
C LYS A 6 -9.11 -8.91 13.13
N ALA A 7 -9.53 -8.29 12.03
CA ALA A 7 -8.79 -7.19 11.41
C ALA A 7 -8.69 -5.96 12.34
N ILE A 8 -9.76 -5.64 13.09
CA ILE A 8 -9.73 -4.59 14.12
C ILE A 8 -8.70 -4.92 15.21
N ILE A 9 -8.70 -6.14 15.72
CA ILE A 9 -7.74 -6.58 16.76
C ILE A 9 -6.31 -6.50 16.24
N ASP A 10 -6.05 -6.99 15.04
CA ASP A 10 -4.72 -6.99 14.45
C ASP A 10 -4.24 -5.56 14.16
N PHE A 11 -5.13 -4.70 13.67
CA PHE A 11 -4.84 -3.27 13.44
C PHE A 11 -4.46 -2.57 14.75
N LYS A 12 -5.24 -2.76 15.83
CA LYS A 12 -4.96 -2.16 17.15
C LYS A 12 -3.60 -2.58 17.68
N LYS A 13 -3.23 -3.86 17.52
CA LYS A 13 -1.92 -4.38 17.92
C LYS A 13 -0.80 -3.70 17.14
N ALA A 14 -0.91 -3.64 15.80
CA ALA A 14 0.09 -2.98 14.97
C ALA A 14 0.23 -1.49 15.32
N TYR A 15 -0.90 -0.79 15.46
CA TYR A 15 -0.93 0.64 15.82
C TYR A 15 -0.26 0.90 17.17
N PHE A 16 -0.50 0.04 18.17
CA PHE A 16 0.17 0.14 19.46
C PHE A 16 1.68 -0.11 19.36
N LEU A 17 2.10 -1.13 18.60
CA LEU A 17 3.52 -1.43 18.42
C LEU A 17 4.28 -0.28 17.76
N ASP A 18 3.67 0.38 16.77
CA ASP A 18 4.33 1.43 15.99
C ASP A 18 4.27 2.82 16.68
N PHE A 19 3.17 3.12 17.39
CA PHE A 19 2.90 4.47 17.92
C PHE A 19 2.78 4.53 19.45
N GLY A 20 2.73 3.40 20.14
CA GLY A 20 2.54 3.33 21.60
C GLY A 20 1.17 3.83 22.07
N LYS A 21 0.18 3.91 21.18
CA LYS A 21 -1.16 4.44 21.46
C LYS A 21 -2.22 3.34 21.33
N GLU A 22 -3.13 3.30 22.29
CA GLU A 22 -4.33 2.49 22.19
C GLU A 22 -5.42 3.25 21.44
N VAL A 23 -6.14 2.55 20.57
CA VAL A 23 -7.28 3.09 19.82
C VAL A 23 -8.52 2.24 20.06
N GLN A 24 -9.69 2.86 20.05
CA GLN A 24 -10.96 2.17 20.23
C GLN A 24 -11.38 1.45 18.95
N ASP A 25 -12.34 0.52 19.04
CA ASP A 25 -12.75 -0.32 17.90
C ASP A 25 -13.34 0.52 16.75
N ASN A 26 -14.11 1.58 17.05
CA ASN A 26 -14.63 2.51 16.05
C ASN A 26 -13.52 3.32 15.37
N GLU A 27 -12.52 3.75 16.12
CA GLU A 27 -11.36 4.48 15.59
C GLU A 27 -10.47 3.58 14.72
N ALA A 28 -10.19 2.35 15.18
CA ALA A 28 -9.49 1.34 14.39
C ALA A 28 -10.23 0.99 13.10
N GLN A 29 -11.57 0.91 13.15
CA GLN A 29 -12.42 0.70 12.00
C GLN A 29 -12.26 1.81 10.96
N GLU A 30 -12.29 3.09 11.38
CA GLU A 30 -12.11 4.23 10.49
C GLU A 30 -10.68 4.32 9.92
N LEU A 31 -9.66 4.17 10.76
CA LEU A 31 -8.26 4.27 10.35
C LEU A 31 -7.87 3.13 9.40
N GLY A 32 -8.33 1.91 9.69
CA GLY A 32 -8.06 0.76 8.83
C GLY A 32 -8.73 0.85 7.46
N ILE A 33 -9.95 1.41 7.37
CA ILE A 33 -10.59 1.69 6.07
C ILE A 33 -9.75 2.71 5.29
N LYS A 34 -9.38 3.83 5.91
CA LYS A 34 -8.58 4.88 5.25
C LYS A 34 -7.26 4.33 4.71
N LEU A 35 -6.64 3.41 5.45
CA LEU A 35 -5.42 2.74 5.01
C LEU A 35 -5.66 1.92 3.74
N ILE A 36 -6.70 1.09 3.70
CA ILE A 36 -7.02 0.28 2.53
C ILE A 36 -7.32 1.16 1.31
N GLU A 37 -8.14 2.21 1.49
CA GLU A 37 -8.44 3.17 0.43
C GLU A 37 -7.18 3.85 -0.11
N PHE A 38 -6.22 4.16 0.76
CA PHE A 38 -4.93 4.71 0.36
C PHE A 38 -4.11 3.71 -0.47
N PHE A 39 -4.11 2.43 -0.10
CA PHE A 39 -3.47 1.38 -0.89
C PHE A 39 -4.12 1.22 -2.27
N ASP A 40 -5.45 1.30 -2.38
CA ASP A 40 -6.14 1.23 -3.67
C ASP A 40 -5.74 2.36 -4.63
N LEU A 41 -5.41 3.54 -4.09
CA LEU A 41 -4.91 4.67 -4.89
C LEU A 41 -3.48 4.45 -5.40
N ILE A 42 -2.64 3.80 -4.59
CA ILE A 42 -1.22 3.57 -4.92
C ILE A 42 -1.06 2.34 -5.82
N TYR A 43 -1.67 1.23 -5.44
CA TYR A 43 -1.60 -0.03 -6.17
C TYR A 43 -2.60 -0.02 -7.33
N LYS A 44 -2.26 0.75 -8.37
CA LYS A 44 -2.96 0.63 -9.65
C LYS A 44 -2.54 -0.69 -10.31
N PRO A 45 -3.50 -1.52 -10.74
CA PRO A 45 -3.17 -2.74 -11.48
C PRO A 45 -2.40 -2.35 -12.74
N VAL A 46 -1.27 -3.02 -12.98
CA VAL A 46 -0.51 -2.88 -14.22
C VAL A 46 -1.43 -3.37 -15.35
N PRO A 47 -1.76 -2.53 -16.36
CA PRO A 47 -2.54 -2.96 -17.52
C PRO A 47 -1.92 -4.23 -18.12
N LYS A 48 -2.76 -5.22 -18.45
CA LYS A 48 -2.32 -6.52 -18.99
C LYS A 48 -1.48 -6.43 -20.27
N GLU A 49 -1.52 -5.29 -20.95
CA GLU A 49 -0.78 -5.01 -22.18
C GLU A 49 0.67 -4.58 -21.93
N ILE A 50 1.05 -4.35 -20.67
CA ILE A 50 2.42 -3.98 -20.32
C ILE A 50 3.26 -5.25 -20.26
N ASN A 51 3.96 -5.55 -21.35
CA ASN A 51 4.95 -6.60 -21.41
C ASN A 51 6.14 -6.21 -20.49
N ILE A 52 6.20 -6.83 -19.31
CA ILE A 52 7.20 -6.55 -18.26
C ILE A 52 8.65 -6.69 -18.75
N ASN A 53 8.86 -7.45 -19.83
CA ASN A 53 10.15 -7.61 -20.50
C ASN A 53 10.62 -6.35 -21.26
N GLU A 54 9.72 -5.42 -21.59
CA GLU A 54 10.03 -4.17 -22.29
C GLU A 54 10.28 -2.97 -21.35
N LEU A 55 9.92 -3.09 -20.07
CA LEU A 55 10.14 -2.05 -19.07
C LEU A 55 11.59 -2.05 -18.54
N SER A 56 12.24 -3.20 -18.48
CA SER A 56 13.62 -3.35 -17.97
C SER A 56 14.69 -2.84 -18.95
N THR A 57 14.36 -2.68 -20.24
CA THR A 57 15.29 -2.18 -21.26
C THR A 57 15.37 -0.66 -21.34
N LYS A 58 14.34 0.08 -20.89
CA LYS A 58 14.33 1.55 -20.93
C LYS A 58 15.16 2.24 -19.85
N GLN A 59 15.50 1.55 -18.75
CA GLN A 59 16.31 2.16 -17.67
C GLN A 59 17.82 2.13 -17.94
N ASN A 60 18.30 1.34 -18.92
CA ASN A 60 19.74 1.18 -19.17
C ASN A 60 20.35 2.14 -20.20
N ASN A 61 19.56 3.06 -20.79
CA ASN A 61 20.01 3.92 -21.90
C ASN A 61 20.10 5.43 -21.58
N TYR A 62 20.02 5.84 -20.30
CA TYR A 62 20.28 7.25 -19.90
C TYR A 62 21.75 7.53 -19.56
N GLY A 63 22.69 6.71 -20.03
CA GLY A 63 24.10 6.75 -19.60
C GLY A 63 25.19 6.76 -20.69
N LYS A 64 24.85 6.87 -21.99
CA LYS A 64 25.89 7.02 -23.04
C LYS A 64 25.55 8.14 -24.02
N SER A 65 25.81 9.36 -23.56
CA SER A 65 26.03 10.53 -24.41
C SER A 65 27.50 10.57 -24.84
N ASN A 66 27.71 10.50 -26.16
CA ASN A 66 28.74 11.13 -26.98
C ASN A 66 30.23 10.96 -26.62
N LYS A 67 30.95 10.25 -27.48
CA LYS A 67 32.29 10.68 -27.93
C LYS A 67 32.52 10.28 -29.38
#